data_AF-A0A336M4N7-F1
#
_entry.id   AF-A0A336M4N7-F1
#
_cell.length_a   1.000
_cell.length_b   1.000
_cell.length_c   1.000
_cell.angle_alpha   90.00
_cell.angle_beta   90.00
_cell.angle_gamma   90.00
#
_symmetry.space_group_name_H-M   'P 1'
#
loop_
_entity.id
_entity.type
_entity.pdbx_description
1 polymer ?
#
loop_
_entity_poly.entity_id
_entity_poly.type
_entity_poly.pdbx_seq_one_letter_code
_entity_poly.pdbx_strand_id
1 'polypeptide(L)'
;MSENNTKENETTKETNESVKQIIENELERKGSGGTWVWTMFLLCLTPNIFNGFHVNSYVFLATPPQNHYCIISELSSAGWTHDQIRNISTRNGTSINKTCKIYDYDYGKLSTMNYKDAILSLNNRSVDVNDEKEEVNCLSHEGNTFHFDFNPGETSILSEVIKFWCTINYQAFPLF
;
A
#
# COMPACT_ATOMS: atom_id res chain seq x y z
N MET A 1 72.53 -24.15 -28.35
CA MET A 1 71.16 -23.75 -28.74
C MET A 1 70.15 -23.87 -27.57
N SER A 2 70.58 -23.80 -26.30
CA SER A 2 69.68 -23.89 -25.12
C SER A 2 69.69 -22.64 -24.24
N GLU A 3 70.73 -21.81 -24.30
CA GLU A 3 70.86 -20.61 -23.45
C GLU A 3 69.94 -19.45 -23.86
N ASN A 4 69.63 -19.28 -25.15
CA ASN A 4 68.71 -18.21 -25.60
C ASN A 4 67.25 -18.45 -25.16
N ASN A 5 66.78 -19.70 -25.22
CA ASN A 5 65.42 -20.05 -24.79
C ASN A 5 65.22 -19.91 -23.27
N THR A 6 66.29 -19.98 -22.48
CA THR A 6 66.20 -19.85 -21.02
C THR A 6 66.11 -18.37 -20.61
N LYS A 7 66.91 -17.50 -21.24
CA LYS A 7 66.88 -16.04 -20.99
C LYS A 7 65.58 -15.37 -21.45
N GLU A 8 65.02 -15.81 -22.57
CA GLU A 8 63.77 -15.25 -23.11
C GLU A 8 62.56 -15.63 -22.22
N ASN A 9 62.56 -16.84 -21.66
CA ASN A 9 61.53 -17.30 -20.72
C ASN A 9 61.62 -16.63 -19.34
N GLU A 10 62.83 -16.36 -18.82
CA GLU A 10 63.00 -15.61 -17.56
C GLU A 10 62.57 -14.15 -17.70
N THR A 11 62.95 -13.48 -18.79
CA THR A 11 62.59 -12.08 -19.05
C THR A 11 61.07 -11.90 -19.20
N THR A 12 60.40 -12.83 -19.88
CA THR A 12 58.94 -12.80 -20.07
C THR A 12 58.20 -13.07 -18.74
N LYS A 13 58.78 -13.90 -17.86
CA LYS A 13 58.21 -14.21 -16.55
C LYS A 13 58.34 -13.03 -15.57
N GLU A 14 59.49 -12.36 -15.54
CA GLU A 14 59.69 -11.11 -14.77
C GLU A 14 58.75 -10.00 -15.23
N THR A 15 58.58 -9.85 -16.56
CA THR A 15 57.69 -8.82 -17.11
C THR A 15 56.24 -9.07 -16.69
N ASN A 16 55.77 -10.32 -16.74
CA ASN A 16 54.41 -10.68 -16.30
C ASN A 16 54.19 -10.51 -14.80
N GLU A 17 55.17 -10.84 -13.96
CA GLU A 17 55.06 -10.58 -12.52
C GLU A 17 55.04 -9.08 -12.21
N SER A 18 55.86 -8.28 -12.89
CA SER A 18 55.86 -6.82 -12.70
C SER A 18 54.53 -6.17 -13.13
N VAL A 19 53.95 -6.59 -14.25
CA VAL A 19 52.64 -6.13 -14.71
C VAL A 19 51.55 -6.53 -13.72
N LYS A 20 51.59 -7.75 -13.20
CA LYS A 20 50.66 -8.23 -12.17
C LYS A 20 50.74 -7.36 -10.90
N GLN A 21 51.94 -7.07 -10.41
CA GLN A 21 52.13 -6.22 -9.24
C GLN A 21 51.66 -4.77 -9.46
N ILE A 22 51.83 -4.21 -10.67
CA ILE A 22 51.32 -2.87 -11.00
C ILE A 22 49.79 -2.85 -10.95
N ILE A 23 49.14 -3.88 -11.49
CA ILE A 23 47.68 -4.00 -11.47
C ILE A 23 47.18 -4.17 -10.04
N GLU A 24 47.82 -5.05 -9.25
CA GLU A 24 47.45 -5.30 -7.85
C GLU A 24 47.61 -4.03 -7.00
N ASN A 25 48.72 -3.29 -7.13
CA ASN A 25 48.94 -2.02 -6.43
C ASN A 25 47.95 -0.92 -6.84
N GLU A 26 47.60 -0.84 -8.12
CA GLU A 26 46.61 0.14 -8.59
C GLU A 26 45.18 -0.20 -8.12
N LEU A 27 44.85 -1.49 -8.03
CA LEU A 27 43.61 -1.97 -7.46
C LEU A 27 43.54 -1.70 -5.96
N GLU A 28 44.62 -1.92 -5.21
CA GLU A 28 44.72 -1.61 -3.79
C GLU A 28 44.63 -0.11 -3.54
N ARG A 29 45.32 0.71 -4.35
CA ARG A 29 45.29 2.17 -4.28
C ARG A 29 43.89 2.73 -4.50
N LYS A 30 43.16 2.22 -5.51
CA LYS A 30 41.76 2.61 -5.78
C LYS A 30 40.77 2.03 -4.77
N GLY A 31 41.10 0.88 -4.17
CA GLY A 31 40.29 0.19 -3.17
C GLY A 31 40.45 0.71 -1.74
N SER A 32 41.53 1.43 -1.41
CA SER A 32 41.89 1.83 -0.03
C SER A 32 40.98 2.88 0.65
N GLY A 33 39.80 3.16 0.11
CA GLY A 33 38.77 3.97 0.79
C GLY A 33 38.86 5.45 0.43
N GLY A 34 38.02 5.87 -0.50
CA GLY A 34 37.89 7.26 -0.94
C GLY A 34 36.62 7.49 -1.76
N THR A 35 36.49 8.68 -2.33
CA THR A 35 35.33 9.13 -3.13
C THR A 35 34.97 8.14 -4.25
N TRP A 36 35.96 7.45 -4.82
CA TRP A 36 35.76 6.43 -5.85
C TRP A 36 34.98 5.21 -5.35
N VAL A 37 35.27 4.71 -4.15
CA VAL A 37 34.54 3.59 -3.54
C VAL A 37 33.10 4.00 -3.24
N TRP A 38 32.89 5.23 -2.76
CA TRP A 38 31.56 5.81 -2.57
C TRP A 38 30.78 5.97 -3.89
N THR A 39 31.45 6.37 -4.98
CA THR A 39 30.82 6.43 -6.30
C THR A 39 30.40 5.04 -6.80
N MET A 40 31.26 4.03 -6.68
CA MET A 40 30.90 2.65 -7.05
C MET A 40 29.79 2.09 -6.18
N PHE A 41 29.83 2.37 -4.87
CA PHE A 41 28.78 2.01 -3.93
C PHE A 41 27.43 2.61 -4.35
N LEU A 42 27.38 3.92 -4.63
CA LEU A 42 26.16 4.58 -5.09
C LEU A 42 25.71 4.06 -6.46
N LEU A 43 26.63 3.80 -7.39
CA LEU A 43 26.33 3.30 -8.73
C LEU A 43 25.73 1.87 -8.67
N CYS A 44 26.17 1.04 -7.73
CA CYS A 44 25.59 -0.28 -7.48
C CYS A 44 24.30 -0.23 -6.65
N LEU A 45 24.13 0.75 -5.75
CA LEU A 45 22.92 0.90 -4.94
C LEU A 45 21.76 1.53 -5.67
N THR A 46 22.03 2.48 -6.56
CA THR A 46 21.01 3.22 -7.31
C THR A 46 20.03 2.28 -8.04
N PRO A 47 20.46 1.31 -8.87
CA PRO A 47 19.50 0.40 -9.53
C PRO A 47 18.68 -0.43 -8.53
N ASN A 48 19.26 -0.80 -7.38
CA ASN A 48 18.53 -1.54 -6.34
C ASN A 48 17.44 -0.68 -5.68
N ILE A 49 17.77 0.57 -5.37
CA ILE A 49 16.83 1.54 -4.79
C ILE A 49 15.73 1.89 -5.80
N PHE A 50 16.09 2.14 -7.06
CA PHE A 50 15.12 2.44 -8.13
C PHE A 50 14.21 1.24 -8.43
N ASN A 51 14.72 0.01 -8.38
CA ASN A 51 13.88 -1.18 -8.48
C ASN A 51 12.88 -1.29 -7.31
N GLY A 52 13.33 -0.98 -6.08
CA GLY A 52 12.44 -0.90 -4.92
C GLY A 52 11.35 0.15 -5.09
N PHE A 53 11.70 1.36 -5.54
CA PHE A 53 10.72 2.41 -5.84
C PHE A 53 9.81 2.05 -7.01
N HIS A 54 10.30 1.37 -8.05
CA HIS A 54 9.49 0.98 -9.20
C HIS A 54 8.36 0.02 -8.77
N VAL A 55 8.67 -0.98 -7.96
CA VAL A 55 7.67 -1.92 -7.43
C VAL A 55 6.75 -1.24 -6.40
N ASN A 56 7.28 -0.36 -5.56
CA ASN A 56 6.47 0.33 -4.55
C ASN A 56 5.60 1.44 -5.13
N SER A 57 5.92 1.99 -6.32
CA SER A 57 5.14 3.04 -6.96
C SER A 57 3.71 2.61 -7.30
N TYR A 58 3.52 1.31 -7.56
CA TYR A 58 2.19 0.72 -7.81
C TYR A 58 1.26 0.86 -6.61
N VAL A 59 1.78 0.93 -5.37
CA VAL A 59 0.96 1.16 -4.17
C VAL A 59 0.47 2.61 -4.10
N PHE A 60 1.24 3.56 -4.63
CA PHE A 60 0.92 5.00 -4.57
C PHE A 60 0.09 5.49 -5.75
N LEU A 61 0.25 4.89 -6.93
CA LEU A 61 -0.54 5.23 -8.13
C LEU A 61 -1.84 4.47 -8.23
N ALA A 62 -2.00 3.42 -7.42
CA ALA A 62 -3.21 2.67 -7.44
C ALA A 62 -4.35 3.48 -6.83
N THR A 63 -5.28 3.84 -7.70
CA THR A 63 -6.47 4.57 -7.31
C THR A 63 -7.43 3.55 -6.70
N PRO A 64 -8.00 3.80 -5.51
CA PRO A 64 -9.03 2.93 -4.99
C PRO A 64 -10.20 2.88 -6.00
N PRO A 65 -10.89 1.73 -6.10
CA PRO A 65 -11.99 1.56 -7.05
C PRO A 65 -13.05 2.64 -6.82
N GLN A 66 -13.69 3.04 -7.93
CA GLN A 66 -14.61 4.18 -7.92
C GLN A 66 -15.82 3.95 -7.03
N ASN A 67 -16.18 2.69 -6.79
CA ASN A 67 -17.27 2.31 -5.90
C ASN A 67 -16.76 1.34 -4.82
N HIS A 68 -16.63 1.89 -3.61
CA HIS A 68 -16.33 1.14 -2.40
C HIS A 68 -17.22 1.61 -1.25
N TYR A 69 -17.62 0.67 -0.40
CA TYR A 69 -18.48 0.89 0.75
C TYR A 69 -18.23 -0.13 1.86
N CYS A 70 -18.68 0.20 3.07
CA CYS A 70 -18.58 -0.66 4.23
C CYS A 70 -19.64 -1.77 4.21
N ILE A 71 -19.23 -2.99 4.52
CA ILE A 71 -20.10 -4.12 4.86
C ILE A 71 -20.06 -4.29 6.37
N ILE A 72 -21.23 -4.11 6.97
CA ILE A 72 -21.43 -4.32 8.40
C ILE A 72 -21.74 -5.80 8.63
N SER A 73 -20.90 -6.45 9.42
CA SER A 73 -20.91 -7.91 9.58
C SER A 73 -22.20 -8.42 10.20
N GLU A 74 -22.76 -7.67 11.15
CA GLU A 74 -23.97 -7.98 11.91
C GLU A 74 -25.21 -7.94 11.02
N LEU A 75 -25.30 -6.93 10.15
CA LEU A 75 -26.41 -6.79 9.21
C LEU A 75 -26.30 -7.79 8.05
N SER A 76 -25.08 -8.02 7.56
CA SER A 76 -24.84 -9.01 6.51
C SER A 76 -25.18 -10.43 7.00
N SER A 77 -24.80 -10.76 8.23
CA SER A 77 -25.13 -12.04 8.87
C SER A 77 -26.64 -12.21 9.11
N ALA A 78 -27.37 -11.11 9.32
CA ALA A 78 -28.83 -11.09 9.39
C ALA A 78 -29.53 -11.20 8.02
N GLY A 79 -28.78 -11.34 6.92
CA GLY A 79 -29.32 -11.54 5.58
C GLY A 79 -29.77 -10.25 4.87
N TRP A 80 -29.29 -9.09 5.33
CA TRP A 80 -29.59 -7.82 4.66
C TRP A 80 -28.79 -7.68 3.36
N THR A 81 -29.39 -7.01 2.37
CA THR A 81 -28.72 -6.74 1.10
C THR A 81 -27.70 -5.61 1.24
N HIS A 82 -26.70 -5.57 0.36
CA HIS A 82 -25.68 -4.52 0.38
C HIS A 82 -26.28 -3.12 0.23
N ASP A 83 -27.29 -2.96 -0.62
CA ASP A 83 -28.01 -1.69 -0.80
C ASP A 83 -28.75 -1.25 0.47
N GLN A 84 -29.37 -2.20 1.19
CA GLN A 84 -30.05 -1.93 2.45
C GLN A 84 -29.07 -1.47 3.53
N ILE A 85 -27.95 -2.18 3.66
CA ILE A 85 -26.88 -1.85 4.60
C ILE A 85 -26.38 -0.43 4.29
N ARG A 86 -26.01 -0.17 3.04
CA ARG A 86 -25.46 1.11 2.59
C ARG A 86 -26.43 2.28 2.75
N ASN A 87 -27.72 2.05 2.55
CA ASN A 87 -28.74 3.09 2.75
C ASN A 87 -28.87 3.53 4.21
N ILE A 88 -28.61 2.62 5.16
CA ILE A 88 -28.69 2.91 6.59
C ILE A 88 -27.36 3.41 7.12
N SER A 89 -26.27 2.75 6.77
CA SER A 89 -24.95 2.97 7.37
C SER A 89 -24.29 4.25 6.92
N THR A 90 -24.63 4.78 5.75
CA THR A 90 -23.82 5.82 5.09
C THR A 90 -24.62 7.09 4.84
N ARG A 91 -23.95 8.26 4.94
CA ARG A 91 -24.54 9.55 4.60
C ARG A 91 -24.99 9.58 3.13
N ASN A 92 -26.25 9.97 2.93
CA ASN A 92 -26.94 9.95 1.62
C ASN A 92 -27.04 8.55 0.96
N GLY A 93 -26.83 7.47 1.73
CA GLY A 93 -27.11 6.09 1.32
C GLY A 93 -26.37 5.64 0.06
N THR A 94 -27.11 5.07 -0.89
CA THR A 94 -26.56 4.53 -2.15
C THR A 94 -26.17 5.60 -3.17
N SER A 95 -26.45 6.89 -2.91
CA SER A 95 -26.14 7.97 -3.86
C SER A 95 -24.67 8.40 -3.85
N ILE A 96 -23.93 8.12 -2.78
CA ILE A 96 -22.51 8.46 -2.65
C ILE A 96 -21.69 7.17 -2.77
N ASN A 97 -20.78 7.14 -3.73
CA ASN A 97 -19.74 6.12 -3.86
C ASN A 97 -18.47 6.61 -3.14
N LYS A 98 -17.59 5.68 -2.73
CA LYS A 98 -16.33 5.95 -2.00
C LYS A 98 -16.53 6.32 -0.52
N THR A 99 -17.22 5.45 0.20
CA THR A 99 -17.56 5.72 1.61
C THR A 99 -16.72 4.84 2.53
N CYS A 100 -15.77 5.45 3.24
CA CYS A 100 -14.98 4.78 4.29
C CYS A 100 -15.62 4.92 5.69
N LYS A 101 -16.67 5.75 5.81
CA LYS A 101 -17.35 6.07 7.08
C LYS A 101 -18.75 5.50 7.13
N ILE A 102 -19.16 5.16 8.34
CA ILE A 102 -20.52 4.74 8.66
C ILE A 102 -21.02 5.50 9.89
N TYR A 103 -22.32 5.58 10.06
CA TYR A 103 -22.91 6.08 11.31
C TYR A 103 -22.61 5.11 12.46
N ASP A 104 -22.35 5.63 13.64
CA ASP A 104 -22.24 4.84 14.86
C ASP A 104 -23.64 4.45 15.36
N TYR A 105 -24.16 3.35 14.83
CA TYR A 105 -25.41 2.75 15.29
C TYR A 105 -25.14 1.44 16.02
N ASP A 106 -26.07 1.08 16.90
CA ASP A 106 -26.17 -0.27 17.42
C ASP A 106 -26.68 -1.21 16.32
N TYR A 107 -25.76 -1.68 15.47
CA TYR A 107 -26.04 -2.63 14.39
C TYR A 107 -26.49 -3.99 14.91
N GLY A 108 -26.14 -4.33 16.15
CA GLY A 108 -26.66 -5.51 16.86
C GLY A 108 -28.16 -5.42 17.11
N LYS A 109 -28.67 -4.25 17.52
CA LYS A 109 -30.11 -4.02 17.63
C LYS A 109 -30.80 -4.00 16.26
N LEU A 110 -30.20 -3.36 15.27
CA LEU A 110 -30.77 -3.27 13.92
C LEU A 110 -30.87 -4.63 13.23
N SER A 111 -29.92 -5.54 13.46
CA SER A 111 -29.92 -6.88 12.89
C SER A 111 -31.10 -7.76 13.36
N THR A 112 -31.67 -7.45 14.53
CA THR A 112 -32.87 -8.15 15.06
C THR A 112 -34.19 -7.70 14.43
N MET A 113 -34.18 -6.60 13.68
CA MET A 113 -35.37 -6.00 13.08
C MET A 113 -35.35 -6.15 11.56
N ASN A 114 -36.53 -6.01 10.92
CA ASN A 114 -36.59 -5.92 9.47
C ASN A 114 -36.13 -4.54 8.99
N TYR A 115 -35.62 -4.47 7.76
CA TYR A 115 -35.15 -3.23 7.14
C TYR A 115 -36.14 -2.04 7.25
N LYS A 116 -37.45 -2.28 7.06
CA LYS A 116 -38.48 -1.23 7.16
C LYS A 116 -38.60 -0.69 8.59
N ASP A 117 -38.60 -1.58 9.58
CA ASP A 117 -38.73 -1.23 10.99
C ASP A 117 -37.47 -0.51 11.49
N ALA A 118 -36.29 -0.95 11.02
CA ALA A 118 -35.02 -0.30 11.27
C ALA A 118 -35.01 1.16 10.78
N ILE A 119 -35.41 1.42 9.53
CA ILE A 119 -35.52 2.78 8.99
C ILE A 119 -36.49 3.64 9.80
N LEU A 120 -37.67 3.10 10.14
CA LEU A 120 -38.64 3.81 10.98
C LEU A 120 -38.06 4.16 12.35
N SER A 121 -37.34 3.22 12.98
CA SER A 121 -36.70 3.45 14.28
C SER A 121 -35.62 4.53 14.24
N LEU A 122 -34.87 4.62 13.12
CA LEU A 122 -33.82 5.60 12.91
C LEU A 122 -34.37 6.99 12.55
N ASN A 123 -35.48 7.05 11.80
CA ASN A 123 -36.16 8.30 11.44
C ASN A 123 -36.96 8.89 12.61
N ASN A 124 -37.51 8.03 13.48
CA ASN A 124 -38.18 8.50 14.70
C ASN A 124 -37.19 9.04 15.73
N ARG A 125 -35.91 8.63 15.67
CA ARG A 125 -34.84 9.15 16.53
C ARG A 125 -34.39 10.58 16.13
N SER A 126 -34.53 10.96 14.85
CA SER A 126 -34.12 12.29 14.34
C SER A 126 -35.03 13.47 14.74
N VAL A 127 -35.85 13.33 15.78
CA VAL A 127 -36.69 14.43 16.31
C VAL A 127 -35.96 15.28 17.36
N ASP A 128 -34.77 14.87 17.82
CA ASP A 128 -33.89 15.74 18.62
C ASP A 128 -32.85 16.44 17.72
N VAL A 129 -33.02 17.77 17.60
CA VAL A 129 -32.43 18.66 16.59
C VAL A 129 -30.91 18.89 16.76
N ASN A 130 -30.25 18.21 17.70
CA ASN A 130 -28.81 18.37 17.97
C ASN A 130 -28.00 17.06 17.91
N ASP A 131 -28.61 15.93 17.56
CA ASP A 131 -27.91 14.64 17.47
C ASP A 131 -27.33 14.48 16.05
N GLU A 132 -26.27 15.25 15.75
CA GLU A 132 -25.47 15.02 14.56
C GLU A 132 -24.78 13.66 14.72
N LYS A 133 -25.41 12.63 14.16
CA LYS A 133 -24.98 11.23 14.24
C LYS A 133 -23.48 11.13 13.97
N GLU A 134 -22.73 10.64 14.96
CA GLU A 134 -21.29 10.51 14.85
C GLU A 134 -20.93 9.54 13.73
N GLU A 135 -20.11 9.99 12.78
CA GLU A 135 -19.59 9.15 11.71
C GLU A 135 -18.26 8.55 12.15
N VAL A 136 -18.18 7.23 12.21
CA VAL A 136 -16.98 6.47 12.58
C VAL A 136 -16.38 5.78 11.35
N ASN A 137 -15.10 5.41 11.44
CA ASN A 137 -14.47 4.60 10.39
C ASN A 137 -15.11 3.21 10.36
N CYS A 138 -15.41 2.68 9.17
CA CYS A 138 -15.98 1.35 8.98
C CYS A 138 -15.23 0.25 9.76
N LEU A 139 -13.90 0.31 9.76
CA LEU A 139 -13.02 -0.68 10.41
C LEU A 139 -12.91 -0.50 11.93
N SER A 140 -13.60 0.48 12.52
CA SER A 140 -13.62 0.67 13.98
C SER A 140 -14.42 -0.45 14.68
N HIS A 141 -15.37 -1.07 13.98
CA HIS A 141 -16.11 -2.21 14.48
C HIS A 141 -15.47 -3.52 13.98
N GLU A 142 -15.32 -4.47 14.90
CA GLU A 142 -14.74 -5.77 14.60
C GLU A 142 -15.64 -6.56 13.63
N GLY A 143 -15.04 -7.21 12.63
CA GLY A 143 -15.77 -8.01 11.64
C GLY A 143 -16.24 -7.23 10.42
N ASN A 144 -16.30 -5.89 10.47
CA ASN A 144 -16.64 -5.08 9.31
C ASN A 144 -15.56 -5.16 8.23
N THR A 145 -16.00 -5.17 6.98
CA THR A 145 -15.11 -5.27 5.81
C THR A 145 -15.51 -4.28 4.73
N PHE A 146 -14.59 -3.94 3.84
CA PHE A 146 -14.92 -3.13 2.68
C PHE A 146 -15.32 -4.01 1.50
N HIS A 147 -16.42 -3.65 0.85
CA HIS A 147 -16.79 -4.18 -0.45
C HIS A 147 -16.33 -3.25 -1.56
N PHE A 148 -15.89 -3.86 -2.65
CA PHE A 148 -15.30 -3.18 -3.80
C PHE A 148 -16.00 -3.67 -5.06
N ASP A 149 -16.66 -2.76 -5.77
CA ASP A 149 -17.20 -3.04 -7.09
C ASP A 149 -16.12 -2.70 -8.12
N PHE A 150 -15.58 -3.73 -8.78
CA PHE A 150 -14.58 -3.58 -9.83
C PHE A 150 -15.26 -3.49 -11.19
N ASN A 151 -15.01 -2.40 -11.93
CA ASN A 151 -15.41 -2.34 -13.32
C ASN A 151 -14.54 -3.28 -14.17
N PRO A 152 -15.09 -3.95 -15.19
CA PRO A 152 -14.30 -4.79 -16.08
C PRO A 152 -13.26 -3.94 -16.82
N GLY A 153 -11.99 -4.09 -16.47
CA GLY A 153 -10.86 -3.35 -17.05
C GLY A 153 -10.03 -2.53 -16.05
N GLU A 154 -10.48 -2.37 -14.79
CA GLU A 154 -9.66 -1.75 -13.74
C GLU A 154 -8.71 -2.80 -13.14
N THR A 155 -7.39 -2.52 -13.12
CA THR A 155 -6.42 -3.38 -12.44
C THR A 155 -6.51 -3.18 -10.94
N SER A 156 -6.96 -4.22 -10.23
CA SER A 156 -7.13 -4.22 -8.79
C SER A 156 -5.80 -4.37 -8.05
N ILE A 157 -5.46 -3.39 -7.23
CA ILE A 157 -4.50 -3.56 -6.12
C ILE A 157 -5.13 -4.35 -4.98
N LEU A 158 -4.28 -5.11 -4.30
CA LEU A 158 -4.58 -5.89 -3.11
C LEU A 158 -5.42 -5.07 -2.11
N SER A 159 -6.44 -5.70 -1.52
CA SER A 159 -7.36 -5.09 -0.54
C SER A 159 -6.67 -4.34 0.61
N GLU A 160 -5.43 -4.71 0.92
CA GLU A 160 -4.59 -4.07 1.94
C GLU A 160 -4.20 -2.63 1.59
N VAL A 161 -3.97 -2.31 0.31
CA VAL A 161 -3.61 -0.94 -0.11
C VAL A 161 -4.78 0.01 0.08
N ILE A 162 -6.02 -0.46 -0.11
CA ILE A 162 -7.21 0.38 0.09
C ILE A 162 -7.50 0.56 1.59
N LYS A 163 -7.31 -0.48 2.41
CA LYS A 163 -7.35 -0.35 3.87
C LYS A 163 -6.34 0.69 4.34
N PHE A 164 -5.11 0.65 3.82
CA PHE A 164 -4.09 1.66 4.09
C PHE A 164 -4.52 3.06 3.64
N TRP A 165 -5.15 3.20 2.47
CA TRP A 165 -5.63 4.48 1.94
C TRP A 165 -6.79 5.10 2.74
N CYS A 166 -7.82 4.31 3.10
CA CYS A 166 -8.90 4.76 4.00
C CYS A 166 -8.37 5.08 5.41
N THR A 167 -7.30 4.41 5.87
CA THR A 167 -6.68 4.69 7.18
C THR A 167 -5.85 5.97 7.15
N ILE A 168 -4.99 6.16 6.14
CA ILE A 168 -4.12 7.33 6.02
C ILE A 168 -4.88 8.60 5.70
N ASN A 169 -5.77 8.59 4.71
CA ASN A 169 -6.55 9.80 4.39
C ASN A 169 -7.39 10.26 5.58
N TYR A 170 -7.73 9.35 6.50
CA TYR A 170 -8.53 9.68 7.66
C TYR A 170 -7.70 10.03 8.91
N GLN A 171 -6.50 9.47 9.10
CA GLN A 171 -5.58 9.93 10.15
C GLN A 171 -4.85 11.24 9.80
N ALA A 172 -4.79 11.64 8.52
CA ALA A 172 -3.95 12.76 8.08
C ALA A 172 -4.67 14.03 7.60
N PHE A 173 -6.00 14.09 7.53
CA PHE A 173 -6.70 15.31 7.08
C PHE A 173 -8.02 15.59 7.84
N PRO A 174 -7.97 16.19 9.04
CA PRO A 174 -8.94 17.21 9.36
C PRO A 174 -8.59 18.44 8.52
N LEU A 175 -9.34 18.65 7.44
CA LEU A 175 -9.61 19.94 6.79
C LEU A 175 -8.46 20.98 6.79
N PHE A 176 -7.84 21.16 5.62
CA PHE A 176 -7.60 22.52 5.12
C PHE A 176 -8.79 22.94 4.26
#